data_AF-A0A374P5N1-F1
#
_entry.id   AF-A0A374P5N1-F1
#
_cell.length_a   1.000
_cell.length_b   1.000
_cell.length_c   1.000
_cell.angle_alpha   90.00
_cell.angle_beta   90.00
_cell.angle_gamma   90.00
#
_symmetry.space_group_name_H-M   'P 1'
#
loop_
_entity.id
_entity.type
_entity.pdbx_description
1 polymer ?
#
loop_
_entity_poly.entity_id
_entity_poly.type
_entity_poly.pdbx_seq_one_letter_code
_entity_poly.pdbx_strand_id
1 'polypeptide(L)'
;MNKKLIIVILLISVVFCGCNYKRDKSEIEKIVSDFYITDYSYEETTEKYADDGSLILRLVYEGEVFQKPYKEHKKVISCDNFNRTANKQLNEIYFQGSDKAVTTYISTDDGWTKQLTTRNYPYGYAESISFSKIPDETFSTDHVDVYIGEYTVLLSSKNSSFQKLSATVTQKYYVDKDNKVLTKIETDLTDLNRMRDTINYISVNGYSLEEAQKKVALDNEIKEINILNITKYGDPDDFQIPDIQEY
;
A
#
# COMPACT_ATOMS: atom_id res chain seq x y z
N MET A 1 3.91 -53.51 51.99
CA MET A 1 2.65 -52.78 51.69
C MET A 1 2.62 -51.55 52.58
N ASN A 2 2.55 -50.29 52.15
CA ASN A 2 2.26 -49.71 50.84
C ASN A 2 3.15 -48.48 50.64
N LYS A 3 3.73 -48.40 49.44
CA LYS A 3 4.41 -47.23 48.90
C LYS A 3 3.37 -46.15 48.57
N LYS A 4 3.59 -44.91 48.99
CA LYS A 4 3.06 -43.68 48.36
C LYS A 4 4.18 -42.64 48.44
N LEU A 5 5.16 -42.76 47.55
CA LEU A 5 5.35 -41.92 46.35
C LEU A 5 5.46 -40.44 46.72
N ILE A 6 6.70 -40.04 47.05
CA ILE A 6 7.15 -38.66 47.11
C ILE A 6 7.30 -38.20 45.66
N ILE A 7 6.43 -37.30 45.20
CA ILE A 7 6.59 -36.63 43.91
C ILE A 7 7.45 -35.40 44.14
N VAL A 8 8.74 -35.55 43.84
CA VAL A 8 9.68 -34.45 43.62
C VAL A 8 9.29 -33.79 42.31
N ILE A 9 8.61 -32.66 42.36
CA ILE A 9 8.42 -31.81 41.17
C ILE A 9 9.72 -31.05 40.96
N LEU A 10 10.52 -31.58 40.04
CA LEU A 10 11.68 -30.91 39.44
C LEU A 10 11.19 -29.61 38.81
N LEU A 11 11.50 -28.48 39.44
CA LEU A 11 11.44 -27.15 38.86
C LEU A 11 12.54 -27.08 37.78
N ILE A 12 12.25 -27.66 36.61
CA ILE A 12 13.03 -27.40 35.40
C ILE A 12 12.63 -26.00 34.96
N SER A 13 13.44 -25.05 35.37
CA SER A 13 13.62 -23.76 34.75
C SER A 13 13.94 -23.95 33.26
N VAL A 14 12.91 -24.09 32.42
CA VAL A 14 13.06 -23.82 30.99
C VAL A 14 12.92 -22.32 30.83
N VAL A 15 14.08 -21.69 30.94
CA VAL A 15 14.38 -20.43 30.28
C VAL A 15 14.08 -20.64 28.79
N PHE A 16 12.85 -20.37 28.35
CA PHE A 16 12.63 -19.92 26.99
C PHE A 16 13.10 -18.47 26.93
N CYS A 17 14.43 -18.30 26.99
CA CYS A 17 15.08 -17.20 26.31
C CYS A 17 14.47 -17.18 24.91
N GLY A 18 13.81 -16.08 24.59
CA GLY A 18 13.34 -15.83 23.25
C GLY A 18 14.52 -15.98 22.30
N CYS A 19 14.54 -17.08 21.57
CA CYS A 19 15.17 -17.10 20.27
C CYS A 19 14.31 -16.20 19.38
N ASN A 20 14.46 -14.89 19.54
CA ASN A 20 14.42 -13.99 18.42
C ASN A 20 15.52 -14.48 17.50
N TYR A 21 15.18 -15.45 16.64
CA TYR A 21 15.94 -15.67 15.42
C TYR A 21 15.85 -14.33 14.71
N LYS A 22 16.86 -13.47 14.92
CA LYS A 22 17.16 -12.37 14.02
C LYS A 22 17.50 -13.05 12.72
N ARG A 23 16.46 -13.39 11.95
CA ARG A 23 16.62 -13.74 10.55
C ARG A 23 17.27 -12.49 9.97
N ASP A 24 18.53 -12.60 9.58
CA ASP A 24 19.18 -11.49 8.89
C ASP A 24 18.29 -11.15 7.71
N LYS A 25 17.72 -9.95 7.75
CA LYS A 25 16.86 -9.47 6.67
C LYS A 25 17.63 -9.60 5.36
N SER A 26 16.98 -10.12 4.33
CA SER A 26 17.57 -10.11 2.99
C SER A 26 17.86 -8.66 2.58
N GLU A 27 18.77 -8.46 1.61
CA GLU A 27 19.14 -7.10 1.17
C GLU A 27 17.89 -6.31 0.74
N ILE A 28 17.01 -6.91 -0.06
CA ILE A 28 15.74 -6.29 -0.49
C ILE A 28 14.81 -5.96 0.68
N GLU A 29 14.70 -6.83 1.70
CA GLU A 29 13.90 -6.54 2.89
C GLU A 29 14.42 -5.31 3.66
N LYS A 30 15.74 -5.09 3.69
CA LYS A 30 16.33 -3.88 4.29
C LYS A 30 16.01 -2.66 3.45
N ILE A 31 16.27 -2.71 2.15
CA ILE A 31 16.00 -1.61 1.20
C ILE A 31 14.54 -1.15 1.29
N VAL A 32 13.58 -2.10 1.27
CA VAL A 32 12.14 -1.77 1.38
C VAL A 32 11.79 -1.24 2.77
N SER A 33 12.39 -1.78 3.84
CA SER A 33 12.17 -1.26 5.20
C SER A 33 12.68 0.17 5.36
N ASP A 34 13.84 0.48 4.77
CA ASP A 34 14.48 1.79 4.83
C ASP A 34 13.68 2.82 4.02
N PHE A 35 13.13 2.45 2.87
CA PHE A 35 12.24 3.30 2.09
C PHE A 35 11.06 3.83 2.91
N TYR A 36 10.39 2.97 3.69
CA TYR A 36 9.23 3.37 4.48
C TYR A 36 9.51 4.38 5.60
N ILE A 37 10.78 4.62 5.93
CA ILE A 37 11.21 5.59 6.94
C ILE A 37 12.08 6.69 6.38
N THR A 38 12.28 6.71 5.05
CA THR A 38 13.08 7.71 4.35
C THR A 38 12.16 8.73 3.67
N ASP A 39 12.63 9.97 3.61
CA ASP A 39 11.96 11.07 2.92
C ASP A 39 12.15 10.91 1.39
N TYR A 40 11.18 11.29 0.57
CA TYR A 40 11.32 11.15 -0.89
C TYR A 40 10.35 12.02 -1.70
N SER A 41 10.75 12.37 -2.91
CA SER A 41 9.87 12.92 -3.94
C SER A 41 9.44 11.81 -4.90
N TYR A 42 8.25 11.94 -5.46
CA TYR A 42 7.67 10.90 -6.30
C TYR A 42 6.77 11.44 -7.42
N GLU A 43 6.60 10.59 -8.43
CA GLU A 43 5.46 10.64 -9.34
C GLU A 43 4.65 9.34 -9.16
N GLU A 44 3.37 9.46 -8.83
CA GLU A 44 2.47 8.33 -8.66
C GLU A 44 1.47 8.28 -9.81
N THR A 45 1.45 7.19 -10.56
CA THR A 45 0.45 6.94 -11.61
C THR A 45 -0.49 5.82 -11.19
N THR A 46 -1.79 6.09 -11.18
CA THR A 46 -2.82 5.05 -11.06
C THR A 46 -3.46 4.82 -12.42
N GLU A 47 -3.45 3.58 -12.88
CA GLU A 47 -4.06 3.16 -14.13
C GLU A 47 -5.14 2.11 -13.87
N LYS A 48 -6.31 2.30 -14.49
CA LYS A 48 -7.39 1.32 -14.49
C LYS A 48 -7.68 0.87 -15.91
N TYR A 49 -7.80 -0.43 -16.10
CA TYR A 49 -8.06 -1.05 -17.39
C TYR A 49 -9.34 -1.89 -17.33
N ALA A 50 -10.09 -1.90 -18.43
CA ALA A 50 -11.19 -2.83 -18.62
C ALA A 50 -10.66 -4.22 -18.97
N ASP A 51 -11.53 -5.22 -18.95
CA ASP A 51 -11.24 -6.62 -19.25
C ASP A 51 -10.68 -6.82 -20.66
N ASP A 52 -11.05 -5.96 -21.61
CA ASP A 52 -10.52 -5.97 -22.98
C ASP A 52 -9.13 -5.31 -23.11
N GLY A 53 -8.57 -4.83 -21.99
CA GLY A 53 -7.28 -4.15 -21.91
C GLY A 53 -7.32 -2.66 -22.24
N SER A 54 -8.50 -2.08 -22.51
CA SER A 54 -8.62 -0.65 -22.76
C SER A 54 -8.41 0.17 -21.49
N LEU A 55 -7.71 1.31 -21.61
CA LEU A 55 -7.45 2.22 -20.50
C LEU A 55 -8.73 2.98 -20.13
N ILE A 56 -9.27 2.73 -18.94
CA ILE A 56 -10.45 3.41 -18.39
C ILE A 56 -10.07 4.75 -17.76
N LEU A 57 -8.96 4.77 -17.02
CA LEU A 57 -8.52 5.94 -16.26
C LEU A 57 -7.00 5.91 -16.12
N ARG A 58 -6.36 7.05 -16.33
CA ARG A 58 -5.01 7.32 -15.84
C ARG A 58 -5.02 8.59 -15.02
N LEU A 59 -4.46 8.53 -13.82
CA LEU A 59 -4.32 9.67 -12.92
C LEU A 59 -2.89 9.75 -12.43
N VAL A 60 -2.26 10.90 -12.59
CA VAL A 60 -0.86 11.12 -12.25
C VAL A 60 -0.76 12.22 -11.20
N TYR A 61 -0.03 11.91 -10.13
CA TYR A 61 0.31 12.84 -9.06
C TYR A 61 1.82 13.10 -9.03
N GLU A 62 2.21 14.33 -8.75
CA GLU A 62 3.53 14.68 -8.23
C GLU A 62 3.43 14.87 -6.71
N GLY A 63 4.46 14.51 -5.95
CA GLY A 63 4.44 14.74 -4.52
C GLY A 63 5.75 14.53 -3.79
N GLU A 64 5.75 14.92 -2.52
CA GLU A 64 6.89 14.86 -1.61
C GLU A 64 6.45 14.34 -0.25
N VAL A 65 7.27 13.48 0.36
CA VAL A 65 7.03 12.87 1.67
C VAL A 65 8.20 13.17 2.60
N PHE A 66 7.88 13.76 3.74
CA PHE A 66 8.75 13.85 4.91
C PHE A 66 8.18 12.93 6.00
N GLN A 67 9.00 12.08 6.57
CA GLN A 67 8.56 11.03 7.50
C GLN A 67 8.47 11.52 8.94
N LYS A 68 9.34 12.48 9.33
CA LYS A 68 9.49 12.94 10.72
C LYS A 68 9.84 14.43 10.84
N PRO A 69 8.91 15.30 11.26
CA PRO A 69 7.47 15.02 11.44
C PRO A 69 6.83 14.64 10.10
N TYR A 70 5.74 13.85 10.13
CA TYR A 70 5.11 13.45 8.88
C TYR A 70 4.46 14.66 8.20
N LYS A 71 4.89 14.92 6.98
CA LYS A 71 4.27 15.83 6.04
C LYS A 71 4.26 15.19 4.67
N GLU A 72 3.17 15.34 3.95
CA GLU A 72 3.12 14.93 2.56
C GLU A 72 2.35 15.96 1.75
N HIS A 73 2.84 16.27 0.57
CA HIS A 73 2.14 17.04 -0.44
C HIS A 73 1.96 16.14 -1.66
N LYS A 74 0.78 16.20 -2.27
CA LYS A 74 0.56 15.59 -3.57
C LYS A 74 -0.41 16.39 -4.41
N LYS A 75 -0.10 16.51 -5.69
CA LYS A 75 -0.83 17.34 -6.64
C LYS A 75 -1.11 16.59 -7.92
N VAL A 76 -2.32 16.72 -8.44
CA VAL A 76 -2.71 16.11 -9.71
C VAL A 76 -2.03 16.88 -10.84
N ILE A 77 -1.21 16.19 -11.65
CA ILE A 77 -0.54 16.78 -12.81
C ILE A 77 -1.14 16.33 -14.14
N SER A 78 -1.76 15.15 -14.18
CA SER A 78 -2.45 14.65 -15.38
C SER A 78 -3.61 13.75 -15.02
N CYS A 79 -4.65 13.80 -15.85
CA CYS A 79 -5.82 12.94 -15.72
C CYS A 79 -6.43 12.66 -17.10
N ASP A 80 -6.29 11.41 -17.55
CA ASP A 80 -6.78 10.93 -18.84
C ASP A 80 -8.05 10.10 -18.65
N ASN A 81 -8.97 10.17 -19.63
CA ASN A 81 -10.24 9.42 -19.66
C ASN A 81 -11.17 9.65 -18.44
N PHE A 82 -10.97 10.76 -17.71
CA PHE A 82 -11.81 11.14 -16.59
C PHE A 82 -12.99 12.00 -17.03
N ASN A 83 -14.21 11.60 -16.65
CA ASN A 83 -15.42 12.39 -16.91
C ASN A 83 -15.47 13.62 -16.00
N ARG A 84 -14.88 14.72 -16.48
CA ARG A 84 -14.74 16.01 -15.78
C ARG A 84 -16.07 16.65 -15.35
N THR A 85 -17.18 16.30 -15.99
CA THR A 85 -18.49 16.90 -15.71
C THR A 85 -19.21 16.32 -14.49
N ALA A 86 -18.77 15.19 -13.95
CA ALA A 86 -19.46 14.48 -12.86
C ALA A 86 -18.79 14.63 -11.49
N ASN A 87 -17.51 14.99 -11.42
CA ASN A 87 -16.72 14.99 -10.19
C ASN A 87 -15.91 16.29 -10.08
N LYS A 88 -16.01 16.97 -8.94
CA LYS A 88 -15.16 18.13 -8.60
C LYS A 88 -13.70 17.69 -8.68
N GLN A 89 -12.86 18.42 -9.41
CA GLN A 89 -11.50 18.00 -9.62
C GLN A 89 -10.71 18.18 -8.33
N LEU A 90 -10.10 17.09 -7.88
CA LEU A 90 -9.07 17.15 -6.85
C LEU A 90 -7.85 17.82 -7.48
N ASN A 91 -7.36 18.89 -6.87
CA ASN A 91 -6.22 19.64 -7.37
C ASN A 91 -4.94 19.23 -6.62
N GLU A 92 -4.95 19.36 -5.30
CA GLU A 92 -3.81 19.08 -4.44
C GLU A 92 -4.25 18.72 -3.02
N ILE A 93 -3.42 17.96 -2.32
CA ILE A 93 -3.64 17.53 -0.95
C ILE A 93 -2.36 17.74 -0.15
N TYR A 94 -2.51 18.28 1.06
CA TYR A 94 -1.45 18.33 2.06
C TYR A 94 -1.84 17.48 3.28
N PHE A 95 -0.88 16.76 3.82
CA PHE A 95 -0.99 16.00 5.05
C PHE A 95 0.04 16.49 6.06
N GLN A 96 -0.33 16.58 7.34
CA GLN A 96 0.59 16.91 8.42
C GLN A 96 0.20 16.23 9.73
N GLY A 97 1.17 15.63 10.41
CA GLY A 97 0.99 15.11 11.77
C GLY A 97 2.20 14.34 12.30
N SER A 98 2.15 13.94 13.56
CA SER A 98 3.19 13.12 14.20
C SER A 98 2.82 11.64 14.30
N ASP A 99 1.53 11.31 14.10
CA ASP A 99 0.96 10.02 14.49
C ASP A 99 0.04 9.45 13.42
N LYS A 100 -0.76 8.43 13.79
CA LYS A 100 -1.75 7.79 12.92
C LYS A 100 -2.83 8.75 12.43
N ALA A 101 -3.17 9.77 13.21
CA ALA A 101 -4.14 10.78 12.81
C ALA A 101 -3.39 11.99 12.26
N VAL A 102 -3.75 12.43 11.06
CA VAL A 102 -3.10 13.53 10.36
C VAL A 102 -4.13 14.55 9.94
N THR A 103 -3.75 15.82 10.01
CA THR A 103 -4.56 16.89 9.43
C THR A 103 -4.36 16.85 7.92
N THR A 104 -5.46 16.82 7.19
CA THR A 104 -5.48 16.79 5.73
C THR A 104 -6.16 18.04 5.21
N TYR A 105 -5.51 18.70 4.26
CA TYR A 105 -6.02 19.85 3.54
C TYR A 105 -6.22 19.46 2.09
N ILE A 106 -7.45 19.58 1.60
CA ILE A 106 -7.85 19.11 0.28
C ILE A 106 -8.28 20.33 -0.53
N SER A 107 -7.59 20.58 -1.63
CA SER A 107 -7.97 21.59 -2.61
C SER A 107 -8.80 20.94 -3.71
N THR A 108 -9.97 21.51 -3.96
CA THR A 108 -10.83 21.16 -5.09
C THR A 108 -11.23 22.42 -5.84
N ASP A 109 -11.97 22.28 -6.93
CA ASP A 109 -12.53 23.42 -7.67
C ASP A 109 -13.43 24.33 -6.80
N ASP A 110 -14.00 23.81 -5.72
CA ASP A 110 -14.84 24.57 -4.79
C ASP A 110 -14.05 25.23 -3.65
N GLY A 111 -12.72 25.12 -3.69
CA GLY A 111 -11.82 25.64 -2.68
C GLY A 111 -11.33 24.57 -1.72
N TRP A 112 -10.92 25.02 -0.54
CA TRP A 112 -10.19 24.23 0.43
C TRP A 112 -11.10 23.62 1.48
N THR A 113 -10.82 22.37 1.84
CA THR A 113 -11.43 21.68 2.98
C THR A 113 -10.35 21.15 3.89
N LYS A 114 -10.59 21.25 5.20
CA LYS A 114 -9.72 20.69 6.24
C LYS A 114 -10.45 19.57 6.97
N GLN A 115 -9.78 18.43 7.14
CA GLN A 115 -10.33 17.29 7.87
C GLN A 115 -9.24 16.49 8.56
N LEU A 116 -9.62 15.76 9.61
CA LEU A 116 -8.75 14.78 10.25
C LEU A 116 -8.90 13.45 9.52
N THR A 117 -7.79 12.85 9.09
CA THR A 117 -7.77 11.54 8.44
C THR A 117 -6.79 10.61 9.13
N THR A 118 -6.87 9.33 8.78
CA THR A 118 -5.81 8.37 9.12
C THR A 118 -4.70 8.50 8.09
N ARG A 119 -3.45 8.53 8.55
CA ARG A 119 -2.27 8.51 7.69
C ARG A 119 -2.33 7.29 6.76
N ASN A 120 -2.21 7.55 5.46
CA ASN A 120 -2.00 6.51 4.47
C ASN A 120 -0.51 6.19 4.40
N TYR A 121 -0.19 4.91 4.31
CA TYR A 121 1.17 4.44 4.09
C TYR A 121 1.24 3.80 2.71
N PRO A 122 2.41 3.81 2.03
CA PRO A 122 2.57 3.09 0.77
C PRO A 122 2.26 1.59 0.95
N TYR A 123 1.78 0.95 -0.12
CA TYR A 123 1.44 -0.47 -0.12
C TYR A 123 2.62 -1.34 0.31
N GLY A 124 2.35 -2.32 1.17
CA GLY A 124 3.36 -3.20 1.77
C GLY A 124 3.94 -2.72 3.10
N TYR A 125 3.62 -1.49 3.55
CA TYR A 125 4.07 -0.99 4.85
C TYR A 125 3.59 -1.87 6.00
N ALA A 126 4.53 -2.29 6.85
CA ALA A 126 4.30 -3.18 8.00
C ALA A 126 3.74 -4.58 7.66
N GLU A 127 3.72 -4.95 6.37
CA GLU A 127 3.31 -6.28 5.91
C GLU A 127 4.49 -7.24 5.86
N SER A 128 4.20 -8.54 5.95
CA SER A 128 5.21 -9.59 5.79
C SER A 128 5.33 -9.99 4.32
N ILE A 129 6.20 -9.30 3.59
CA ILE A 129 6.38 -9.50 2.14
C ILE A 129 7.35 -10.65 1.86
N SER A 130 6.96 -11.55 0.96
CA SER A 130 7.83 -12.59 0.42
C SER A 130 8.46 -12.11 -0.89
N PHE A 131 9.79 -12.03 -0.94
CA PHE A 131 10.51 -11.53 -2.11
C PHE A 131 11.14 -12.64 -2.95
N SER A 132 11.15 -12.43 -4.26
CA SER A 132 11.91 -13.21 -5.24
C SER A 132 12.56 -12.29 -6.26
N LYS A 133 13.83 -12.52 -6.62
CA LYS A 133 14.53 -11.71 -7.63
C LYS A 133 14.14 -12.20 -9.03
N ILE A 134 13.79 -11.28 -9.93
CA ILE A 134 13.64 -11.62 -11.35
C ILE A 134 15.05 -11.66 -11.97
N PRO A 135 15.43 -12.75 -12.66
CA PRO A 135 16.74 -12.84 -13.29
C PRO A 135 16.96 -11.74 -14.33
N ASP A 136 18.16 -11.15 -14.33
CA ASP A 136 18.58 -10.05 -15.21
C ASP A 136 18.36 -10.35 -16.71
N GLU A 137 18.37 -11.62 -17.13
CA GLU A 137 18.07 -12.03 -18.52
C GLU A 137 16.68 -11.59 -19.01
N THR A 138 15.77 -11.28 -18.08
CA THR A 138 14.39 -10.85 -18.38
C THR A 138 14.28 -9.35 -18.67
N PHE A 139 15.25 -8.54 -18.21
CA PHE A 139 15.24 -7.08 -18.33
C PHE A 139 16.62 -6.59 -18.76
N SER A 140 16.70 -5.91 -19.91
CA SER A 140 17.92 -5.25 -20.40
C SER A 140 18.25 -3.99 -19.60
N THR A 141 18.33 -4.07 -18.27
CA THR A 141 18.62 -2.94 -17.39
C THR A 141 19.92 -3.17 -16.63
N ASP A 142 21.02 -2.68 -17.20
CA ASP A 142 22.37 -2.87 -16.68
C ASP A 142 22.52 -2.38 -15.22
N HIS A 143 21.70 -1.41 -14.79
CA HIS A 143 21.79 -0.72 -13.50
C HIS A 143 20.64 -0.98 -12.52
N VAL A 144 19.67 -1.83 -12.87
CA VAL A 144 18.49 -2.07 -12.04
C VAL A 144 18.29 -3.55 -11.76
N ASP A 145 18.13 -3.88 -10.48
CA ASP A 145 17.64 -5.18 -10.03
C ASP A 145 16.12 -5.11 -9.85
N VAL A 146 15.39 -6.12 -10.33
CA VAL A 146 13.93 -6.19 -10.18
C VAL A 146 13.56 -7.36 -9.27
N TYR A 147 12.72 -7.10 -8.27
CA TYR A 147 12.19 -8.09 -7.35
C TYR A 147 10.66 -8.14 -7.43
N ILE A 148 10.08 -9.33 -7.31
CA ILE A 148 8.66 -9.53 -7.06
C ILE A 148 8.48 -9.74 -5.56
N GLY A 149 7.64 -8.92 -4.94
CA GLY A 149 7.19 -9.09 -3.56
C GLY A 149 5.70 -9.40 -3.52
N GLU A 150 5.31 -10.33 -2.66
CA GLU A 150 3.90 -10.68 -2.46
C GLU A 150 3.55 -10.68 -0.98
N TYR A 151 2.37 -10.17 -0.65
CA TYR A 151 1.80 -10.22 0.69
C TYR A 151 0.29 -10.40 0.66
N THR A 152 -0.29 -10.88 1.75
CA THR A 152 -1.73 -11.17 1.86
C THR A 152 -2.40 -10.18 2.79
N VAL A 153 -3.44 -9.51 2.29
CA VAL A 153 -4.28 -8.60 3.08
C VAL A 153 -5.52 -9.35 3.55
N LEU A 154 -5.74 -9.39 4.86
CA LEU A 154 -7.00 -9.88 5.42
C LEU A 154 -8.05 -8.78 5.38
N LEU A 155 -9.14 -9.04 4.67
CA LEU A 155 -10.28 -8.15 4.56
C LEU A 155 -11.36 -8.59 5.53
N SER A 156 -11.84 -7.66 6.35
CA SER A 156 -12.91 -7.92 7.31
C SER A 156 -14.18 -7.17 6.89
N SER A 157 -15.32 -7.86 6.99
CA SER A 157 -16.63 -7.23 6.96
C SER A 157 -17.10 -6.98 8.39
N LYS A 158 -17.89 -5.92 8.62
CA LYS A 158 -18.56 -5.65 9.90
C LYS A 158 -19.56 -6.75 10.28
N ASN A 159 -19.98 -7.57 9.32
CA ASN A 159 -20.84 -8.73 9.57
C ASN A 159 -19.98 -9.97 9.83
N SER A 160 -19.97 -10.41 11.08
CA SER A 160 -19.19 -11.55 11.60
C SER A 160 -19.55 -12.91 10.99
N SER A 161 -20.69 -13.00 10.29
CA SER A 161 -21.12 -14.20 9.57
C SER A 161 -20.41 -14.41 8.23
N PHE A 162 -19.67 -13.42 7.74
CA PHE A 162 -18.91 -13.54 6.50
C PHE A 162 -17.49 -14.00 6.80
N GLN A 163 -17.05 -15.05 6.10
CA GLN A 163 -15.68 -15.55 6.16
C GLN A 163 -14.69 -14.41 5.96
N LYS A 164 -13.55 -14.46 6.67
CA LYS A 164 -12.43 -13.53 6.41
C LYS A 164 -11.95 -13.78 4.98
N LEU A 165 -12.28 -12.87 4.08
CA LEU A 165 -11.73 -12.87 2.73
C LEU A 165 -10.31 -12.34 2.80
N SER A 166 -9.46 -12.82 1.91
CA SER A 166 -8.09 -12.35 1.78
C SER A 166 -7.82 -12.03 0.33
N ALA A 167 -6.97 -11.03 0.11
CA ALA A 167 -6.45 -10.72 -1.21
C ALA A 167 -4.92 -10.82 -1.20
N THR A 168 -4.35 -11.26 -2.31
CA THR A 168 -2.90 -11.17 -2.53
C THR A 168 -2.60 -9.89 -3.28
N VAL A 169 -1.65 -9.11 -2.76
CA VAL A 169 -1.09 -7.95 -3.46
C VAL A 169 0.30 -8.32 -3.93
N THR A 170 0.51 -8.19 -5.23
CA THR A 170 1.81 -8.41 -5.87
C THR A 170 2.43 -7.06 -6.22
N GLN A 171 3.69 -6.88 -5.88
CA GLN A 171 4.46 -5.68 -6.16
C GLN A 171 5.76 -6.01 -6.88
N LYS A 172 6.14 -5.18 -7.85
CA LYS A 172 7.49 -5.19 -8.42
C LYS A 172 8.29 -4.04 -7.85
N TYR A 173 9.48 -4.35 -7.36
CA TYR A 173 10.41 -3.40 -6.76
C TYR A 173 11.62 -3.26 -7.67
N TYR A 174 11.88 -2.04 -8.12
CA TYR A 174 13.03 -1.70 -8.94
C TYR A 174 14.07 -1.04 -8.04
N VAL A 175 15.24 -1.66 -7.96
CA VAL A 175 16.34 -1.28 -7.07
C VAL A 175 17.53 -0.85 -7.90
N ASP A 176 18.04 0.35 -7.63
CA ASP A 176 19.30 0.81 -8.19
C ASP A 176 20.47 -0.05 -7.67
N LYS A 177 21.22 -0.67 -8.57
CA LYS A 177 22.28 -1.63 -8.21
C LYS A 177 23.43 -0.99 -7.43
N ASP A 178 23.71 0.29 -7.67
CA ASP A 178 24.87 1.00 -7.15
C ASP A 178 24.57 1.65 -5.80
N ASN A 179 23.44 2.37 -5.72
CA ASN A 179 23.01 3.12 -4.55
C ASN A 179 22.19 2.28 -3.57
N LYS A 180 21.70 1.11 -4.00
CA LYS A 180 20.87 0.20 -3.19
C LYS A 180 19.60 0.88 -2.64
N VAL A 181 18.96 1.69 -3.47
CA VAL A 181 17.70 2.40 -3.15
C VAL A 181 16.60 1.99 -4.11
N LEU A 182 15.34 2.10 -3.66
CA LEU A 182 14.18 1.93 -4.55
C LEU A 182 14.08 3.12 -5.50
N THR A 183 13.86 2.83 -6.78
CA THR A 183 13.59 3.83 -7.82
C THR A 183 12.16 3.76 -8.32
N LYS A 184 11.51 2.60 -8.21
CA LYS A 184 10.13 2.40 -8.64
C LYS A 184 9.46 1.23 -7.90
N ILE A 185 8.17 1.37 -7.63
CA ILE A 185 7.31 0.29 -7.16
C ILE A 185 6.08 0.21 -8.08
N GLU A 186 5.83 -0.95 -8.68
CA GLU A 186 4.55 -1.23 -9.35
C GLU A 186 3.72 -2.13 -8.43
N THR A 187 2.48 -1.74 -8.13
CA THR A 187 1.56 -2.48 -7.26
C THR A 187 0.34 -2.91 -8.06
N ASP A 188 0.09 -4.22 -8.12
CA ASP A 188 -1.14 -4.77 -8.70
C ASP A 188 -2.22 -4.85 -7.62
N LEU A 189 -3.28 -4.07 -7.78
CA LEU A 189 -4.39 -3.95 -6.84
C LEU A 189 -5.63 -4.74 -7.29
N THR A 190 -5.53 -5.48 -8.40
CA THR A 190 -6.68 -6.12 -9.05
C THR A 190 -7.40 -7.09 -8.11
N ASP A 191 -6.66 -8.02 -7.47
CA ASP A 191 -7.26 -8.99 -6.55
C ASP A 191 -7.82 -8.31 -5.29
N LEU A 192 -7.11 -7.30 -4.76
CA LEU A 192 -7.55 -6.53 -3.61
C LEU A 192 -8.87 -5.81 -3.87
N ASN A 193 -9.01 -5.16 -5.02
CA ASN A 193 -10.23 -4.45 -5.39
C ASN A 193 -11.36 -5.42 -5.69
N ARG A 194 -11.09 -6.54 -6.38
CA ARG A 194 -12.06 -7.62 -6.60
C ARG A 194 -12.64 -8.16 -5.29
N MET A 195 -11.79 -8.39 -4.28
CA MET A 195 -12.25 -8.85 -2.97
C MET A 195 -13.01 -7.76 -2.20
N ARG A 196 -12.63 -6.49 -2.32
CA ARG A 196 -13.39 -5.36 -1.74
C ARG A 196 -14.78 -5.24 -2.36
N ASP A 197 -14.89 -5.36 -3.68
CA ASP A 197 -16.18 -5.30 -4.38
C ASP A 197 -17.06 -6.49 -4.03
N THR A 198 -16.47 -7.67 -3.87
CA THR A 198 -17.17 -8.85 -3.34
C THR A 198 -17.75 -8.56 -1.94
N ILE A 199 -16.96 -7.97 -1.03
CA ILE A 199 -17.44 -7.58 0.31
C ILE A 199 -18.54 -6.54 0.23
N ASN A 200 -18.44 -5.58 -0.69
CA ASN A 200 -19.46 -4.56 -0.91
C ASN A 200 -20.78 -5.19 -1.37
N TYR A 201 -20.77 -6.08 -2.37
CA TYR A 201 -21.97 -6.80 -2.81
C TYR A 201 -22.61 -7.63 -1.69
N ILE A 202 -21.79 -8.31 -0.90
CA ILE A 202 -22.26 -9.06 0.27
C ILE A 202 -22.92 -8.10 1.28
N SER A 203 -22.25 -7.00 1.61
CA SER A 203 -22.64 -6.11 2.72
C SER A 203 -23.81 -5.19 2.35
N VAL A 204 -23.91 -4.76 1.09
CA VAL A 204 -24.90 -3.80 0.60
C VAL A 204 -26.10 -4.51 -0.03
N ASN A 205 -25.87 -5.57 -0.80
CA ASN A 205 -26.92 -6.28 -1.55
C ASN A 205 -27.40 -7.56 -0.86
N GLY A 206 -26.73 -7.99 0.22
CA GLY A 206 -27.10 -9.19 0.97
C GLY A 206 -26.82 -10.50 0.21
N TYR A 207 -25.94 -10.46 -0.79
CA TYR A 207 -25.58 -11.62 -1.60
C TYR A 207 -24.81 -12.65 -0.78
N SER A 208 -24.96 -13.93 -1.14
CA SER A 208 -24.01 -14.95 -0.73
C SER A 208 -22.63 -14.69 -1.35
N LEU A 209 -21.59 -15.32 -0.81
CA LEU A 209 -20.23 -15.18 -1.35
C LEU A 209 -20.16 -15.57 -2.84
N GLU A 210 -20.81 -16.67 -3.22
CA GLU A 210 -20.81 -17.16 -4.60
C GLU A 210 -21.53 -16.19 -5.54
N GLU A 211 -22.68 -15.65 -5.13
CA GLU A 211 -23.42 -14.66 -5.92
C GLU A 211 -22.63 -13.36 -6.07
N ALA A 212 -21.99 -12.88 -5.01
CA ALA A 212 -21.15 -11.70 -5.06
C ALA A 212 -19.95 -11.88 -5.97
N GLN A 213 -19.23 -13.02 -5.88
CA GLN A 213 -18.10 -13.31 -6.76
C GLN A 213 -18.52 -13.44 -8.23
N LYS A 214 -19.66 -14.09 -8.50
CA LYS A 214 -20.25 -14.14 -9.85
C LYS A 214 -20.58 -12.74 -10.35
N LYS A 215 -21.14 -11.87 -9.50
CA LYS A 215 -21.51 -10.51 -9.88
C LYS A 215 -20.27 -9.67 -10.20
N VAL A 216 -19.23 -9.72 -9.37
CA VAL A 216 -17.96 -9.03 -9.63
C VAL A 216 -17.33 -9.50 -10.94
N ALA A 217 -17.32 -10.80 -11.22
CA ALA A 217 -16.81 -11.33 -12.48
C ALA A 217 -17.65 -10.93 -13.71
N LEU A 218 -18.92 -10.55 -13.53
CA LEU A 218 -19.81 -10.12 -14.61
C LEU A 218 -19.82 -8.61 -14.83
N ASP A 219 -19.51 -7.81 -13.80
CA ASP A 219 -19.57 -6.34 -13.86
C ASP A 219 -18.28 -5.69 -14.40
N ASN A 220 -17.45 -6.49 -15.07
CA ASN A 220 -16.10 -6.19 -15.60
C ASN A 220 -15.03 -6.16 -14.51
N GLU A 221 -14.10 -7.12 -14.57
CA GLU A 221 -12.90 -7.19 -13.73
C GLU A 221 -11.95 -6.05 -14.07
N ILE A 222 -12.09 -4.92 -13.37
CA ILE A 222 -11.20 -3.77 -13.54
C ILE A 222 -9.82 -4.12 -13.00
N LYS A 223 -8.85 -4.17 -13.90
CA LYS A 223 -7.43 -4.24 -13.52
C LYS A 223 -6.97 -2.87 -13.06
N GLU A 224 -6.35 -2.80 -11.89
CA GLU A 224 -5.82 -1.55 -11.34
C GLU A 224 -4.35 -1.70 -10.96
N ILE A 225 -3.50 -0.86 -11.55
CA ILE A 225 -2.06 -0.81 -11.28
C ILE A 225 -1.73 0.58 -10.73
N ASN A 226 -1.02 0.61 -9.61
CA ASN A 226 -0.43 1.82 -9.05
C ASN A 226 1.09 1.77 -9.23
N ILE A 227 1.65 2.84 -9.78
CA ILE A 227 3.07 2.95 -10.12
C ILE A 227 3.63 4.14 -9.37
N LEU A 228 4.51 3.89 -8.41
CA LEU A 228 5.23 4.90 -7.67
C LEU A 228 6.66 5.00 -8.22
N ASN A 229 6.95 6.06 -8.98
CA ASN A 229 8.31 6.40 -9.40
C ASN A 229 8.93 7.32 -8.36
N ILE A 230 10.07 6.94 -7.81
CA ILE A 230 10.79 7.73 -6.81
C ILE A 230 11.79 8.61 -7.55
N THR A 231 11.59 9.92 -7.48
CA THR A 231 12.36 10.91 -8.26
C THR A 231 13.54 11.48 -7.45
N LYS A 232 13.40 11.58 -6.12
CA LYS A 232 14.48 11.94 -5.19
C LYS A 232 14.36 11.09 -3.93
N TYR A 233 15.44 10.44 -3.52
CA TYR A 233 15.47 9.56 -2.35
C TYR A 233 16.32 10.19 -1.24
N GLY A 234 15.72 10.42 -0.08
CA GLY A 234 16.37 10.99 1.11
C GLY A 234 16.50 12.52 1.12
N ASP A 235 16.18 13.19 0.02
CA ASP A 235 16.30 14.65 -0.13
C ASP A 235 15.19 15.21 -1.05
N PRO A 236 13.91 15.10 -0.64
CA PRO A 236 12.82 15.72 -1.39
C PRO A 236 12.87 17.25 -1.33
N ASP A 237 12.23 17.89 -2.30
CA ASP A 237 12.04 19.34 -2.27
C ASP A 237 11.12 19.73 -1.09
N ASP A 238 11.54 20.73 -0.32
CA ASP A 238 10.74 21.25 0.79
C ASP A 238 9.49 21.99 0.26
N PHE A 239 8.40 21.88 1.01
CA PHE A 239 7.15 22.56 0.70
C PHE A 239 6.52 23.15 1.96
N GLN A 240 5.77 24.23 1.75
CA GLN A 240 5.00 24.86 2.81
C GLN A 240 3.53 24.53 2.62
N ILE A 241 2.85 24.25 3.73
CA ILE A 241 1.41 24.06 3.73
C ILE A 241 0.79 25.46 3.52
N PRO A 242 -0.12 25.62 2.54
CA PRO A 242 -0.73 26.92 2.28
C PRO A 242 -1.50 27.42 3.50
N ASP A 243 -1.53 28.74 3.68
CA ASP A 243 -2.39 29.39 4.68
C ASP A 243 -3.83 29.33 4.19
N ILE A 244 -4.59 28.39 4.74
CA ILE A 244 -5.93 28.06 4.27
C ILE A 244 -6.95 28.87 5.07
N GLN A 245 -7.56 29.86 4.43
CA GLN A 245 -8.73 30.53 4.95
C GLN A 245 -9.94 29.59 4.85
N GLU A 246 -10.46 29.17 6.00
CA GLU A 246 -11.69 28.37 6.11
C GLU A 246 -12.88 29.26 5.66
N TYR A 247 -13.65 28.80 4.67
CA TYR A 247 -14.90 29.44 4.21
C TYR A 247 -16.12 28.75 4.83
#